data_AF-A0A2A5JE92-F1
#
_entry.id   AF-A0A2A5JE92-F1
#
_cell.length_a   1.000
_cell.length_b   1.000
_cell.length_c   1.000
_cell.angle_alpha   90.00
_cell.angle_beta   90.00
_cell.angle_gamma   90.00
#
_symmetry.space_group_name_H-M   'P 1'
#
loop_
_entity.id
_entity.type
_entity.pdbx_description
1 polymer ?
#
loop_
_entity_poly.entity_id
_entity_poly.type
_entity_poly.pdbx_seq_one_letter_code
_entity_poly.pdbx_strand_id
1 'polypeptide(L)'
;MLVYADADNLAEWLGEPAPDNATSLLRHASSRVANACRCDIYDTQPSGLPVDDDIREALRDATCAQAEQWSALKVNPAAGAGGFDVQITSSSIDGSSLSTTAATVDAARAEALDGLCELSVSILRNAGLASSLVRSS
;
A
#
# COMPACT_ATOMS: atom_id res chain seq x y z
N MET A 1 -0.24 11.23 13.33
CA MET A 1 0.20 10.18 12.40
C MET A 1 0.85 10.85 11.21
N LEU A 2 2.06 10.42 10.87
CA LEU A 2 2.80 11.00 9.75
C LEU A 2 2.30 10.40 8.44
N VAL A 3 2.06 11.24 7.45
CA VAL A 3 1.68 10.84 6.09
C VAL A 3 2.83 11.26 5.17
N TYR A 4 3.40 10.31 4.44
CA TYR A 4 4.62 10.55 3.65
C TYR A 4 4.35 11.08 2.24
N ALA A 5 3.12 10.94 1.75
CA ALA A 5 2.71 11.38 0.42
C ALA A 5 1.30 11.99 0.47
N ASP A 6 1.08 13.03 -0.33
CA ASP A 6 -0.22 13.67 -0.51
C ASP A 6 -0.91 13.24 -1.82
N ALA A 7 -2.12 13.76 -2.06
CA ALA A 7 -2.91 13.40 -3.22
C ALA A 7 -2.29 13.88 -4.55
N ASP A 8 -1.57 15.01 -4.53
CA ASP A 8 -0.86 15.50 -5.70
C ASP A 8 0.33 14.59 -6.04
N ASN A 9 1.07 14.10 -5.03
CA ASN A 9 2.13 13.10 -5.25
C ASN A 9 1.58 11.80 -5.85
N LEU A 10 0.39 11.37 -5.41
CA LEU A 10 -0.24 10.17 -5.96
C LEU A 10 -0.72 10.40 -7.40
N ALA A 11 -1.27 11.57 -7.70
CA ALA A 11 -1.68 11.92 -9.06
C ALA A 11 -0.48 11.99 -10.01
N GLU A 12 0.63 12.58 -9.56
CA GLU A 12 1.89 12.63 -10.29
C GLU A 12 2.45 11.23 -10.55
N TRP A 13 2.43 10.36 -9.53
CA TRP A 13 2.86 8.96 -9.64
C TRP A 13 2.04 8.16 -10.65
N LEU A 14 0.71 8.30 -10.61
CA LEU A 14 -0.21 7.58 -11.50
C LEU A 14 -0.22 8.15 -12.93
N GLY A 15 0.16 9.42 -13.10
CA GLY A 15 -0.03 10.16 -14.36
C GLY A 15 -1.51 10.46 -14.67
N GLU A 16 -2.41 10.28 -13.70
CA GLU A 16 -3.86 10.41 -13.78
C GLU A 16 -4.40 11.09 -12.52
N PRO A 17 -5.61 11.68 -12.53
CA PRO A 17 -6.18 12.30 -11.35
C PRO A 17 -6.27 11.30 -10.18
N ALA A 18 -5.91 11.75 -8.98
CA ALA A 18 -5.96 10.93 -7.77
C ALA A 18 -7.38 10.39 -7.52
N PRO A 19 -7.52 9.14 -7.06
CA PRO A 19 -8.82 8.56 -6.76
C PRO A 19 -9.50 9.28 -5.58
N ASP A 20 -10.84 9.26 -5.53
CA ASP A 20 -11.62 9.97 -4.50
C ASP A 20 -11.25 9.57 -3.06
N ASN A 21 -10.80 8.32 -2.87
CA ASN A 21 -10.36 7.78 -1.58
C ASN A 21 -8.84 7.90 -1.34
N ALA A 22 -8.10 8.66 -2.16
CA ALA A 22 -6.65 8.82 -2.09
C ALA A 22 -6.15 9.18 -0.68
N THR A 23 -6.77 10.14 -0.01
CA THR A 23 -6.38 10.56 1.35
C THR A 23 -6.43 9.41 2.35
N SER A 24 -7.44 8.54 2.25
CA SER A 24 -7.57 7.38 3.13
C SER A 24 -6.53 6.32 2.77
N LEU A 25 -6.34 6.04 1.48
CA LEU A 25 -5.33 5.09 1.00
C LEU A 25 -3.92 5.49 1.45
N LEU A 26 -3.52 6.75 1.22
CA LEU A 26 -2.22 7.29 1.58
C LEU A 26 -1.97 7.25 3.08
N ARG A 27 -3.01 7.49 3.89
CA ARG A 27 -2.94 7.41 5.35
C ARG A 27 -2.63 5.98 5.83
N HIS A 28 -3.34 4.99 5.29
CA HIS A 28 -3.10 3.58 5.62
C HIS A 28 -1.76 3.08 5.07
N ALA A 29 -1.40 3.50 3.86
CA ALA A 29 -0.14 3.16 3.22
C ALA A 29 1.05 3.69 4.04
N SER A 30 0.96 4.96 4.48
CA SER A 30 2.00 5.57 5.32
C SER A 30 2.19 4.81 6.64
N SER A 31 1.12 4.29 7.23
CA SER A 31 1.21 3.50 8.46
C SER A 31 1.90 2.17 8.25
N ARG A 32 1.65 1.51 7.11
CA ARG A 32 2.31 0.25 6.73
C ARG A 32 3.79 0.48 6.42
N VAL A 33 4.11 1.52 5.66
CA VAL A 33 5.50 1.93 5.37
C VAL A 33 6.24 2.28 6.67
N ALA A 34 5.64 3.07 7.56
CA ALA A 34 6.24 3.38 8.86
C ALA A 34 6.49 2.13 9.72
N ASN A 35 5.58 1.14 9.66
CA ASN A 35 5.75 -0.12 10.37
C ASN A 35 6.88 -0.97 9.77
N ALA A 36 7.00 -1.00 8.43
CA ALA A 36 8.09 -1.67 7.73
C ALA A 36 9.46 -1.08 8.09
N CYS A 37 9.54 0.24 8.24
CA CYS A 37 10.78 0.94 8.56
C CYS A 37 11.03 1.10 10.07
N ARG A 38 10.20 0.51 10.93
CA ARG A 38 10.24 0.73 12.39
C ARG A 38 11.57 0.32 13.04
N CYS A 39 12.29 -0.62 12.43
CA CYS A 39 13.58 -1.10 12.90
C CYS A 39 14.77 -0.45 12.17
N ASP A 40 14.53 0.43 11.21
CA ASP A 40 15.60 1.14 10.50
C ASP A 40 16.03 2.37 11.30
N ILE A 41 17.31 2.74 11.19
CA ILE A 41 17.91 3.87 11.90
C ILE A 41 18.22 4.97 10.89
N TYR A 42 17.57 6.12 11.03
CA TYR A 42 17.82 7.32 10.25
C TYR A 42 17.50 8.57 11.07
N ASP A 43 18.16 9.68 10.75
CA ASP A 43 17.93 10.95 11.43
C ASP A 43 16.58 11.55 11.04
N THR A 44 15.81 12.01 12.03
CA THR A 44 14.51 12.65 11.82
C THR A 44 14.49 14.08 12.33
N GLN A 45 13.81 14.95 11.60
CA GLN A 45 13.49 16.30 12.01
C GLN A 45 12.49 16.30 13.18
N PRO A 46 12.29 17.43 13.88
CA PRO A 46 11.26 17.55 14.92
C PRO A 46 9.83 17.24 14.44
N SER A 47 9.58 17.36 13.13
CA SER A 47 8.33 16.96 12.47
C SER A 47 8.14 15.44 12.36
N GLY A 48 9.17 14.64 12.61
CA GLY A 48 9.19 13.19 12.44
C GLY A 48 9.55 12.72 11.02
N LEU A 49 9.77 13.63 10.07
CA LEU A 49 10.25 13.29 8.72
C LEU A 49 11.77 13.05 8.71
N PRO A 50 12.29 12.20 7.81
CA PRO A 50 13.73 12.05 7.64
C PRO A 50 14.41 13.39 7.32
N VAL A 51 15.59 13.60 7.88
CA VAL A 51 16.47 14.73 7.51
C VAL A 51 17.01 14.53 6.10
N ASP A 52 17.39 13.29 5.78
CA ASP A 52 17.86 12.90 4.46
C ASP A 52 16.73 12.98 3.41
N ASP A 53 17.00 13.69 2.32
CA ASP A 53 16.05 13.88 1.24
C ASP A 53 15.81 12.58 0.45
N ASP A 54 16.85 11.74 0.26
CA ASP A 54 16.74 10.47 -0.45
C ASP A 54 15.82 9.49 0.30
N ILE A 55 15.94 9.46 1.64
CA ILE A 55 15.06 8.65 2.51
C ILE A 55 13.63 9.19 2.46
N ARG A 56 13.46 10.51 2.43
CA ARG A 56 12.13 11.13 2.37
C ARG A 56 11.42 10.84 1.06
N GLU A 57 12.13 10.94 -0.07
CA GLU A 57 11.64 10.58 -1.39
C GLU A 57 11.28 9.09 -1.45
N ALA A 58 12.14 8.21 -0.94
CA ALA A 58 11.86 6.78 -0.91
C ALA A 58 10.60 6.43 -0.09
N LEU A 59 10.37 7.06 1.06
CA LEU A 59 9.16 6.86 1.86
C LEU A 59 7.90 7.38 1.14
N ARG A 60 8.01 8.51 0.43
CA ARG A 60 6.92 9.09 -0.37
C ARG A 60 6.56 8.13 -1.51
N ASP A 61 7.53 7.72 -2.31
CA ASP A 61 7.33 6.88 -3.49
C ASP A 61 6.86 5.49 -3.09
N ALA A 62 7.40 4.92 -2.00
CA ALA A 62 6.89 3.67 -1.43
C ALA A 62 5.43 3.79 -0.95
N THR A 63 5.02 4.95 -0.44
CA THR A 63 3.63 5.19 -0.03
C THR A 63 2.70 5.30 -1.25
N CYS A 64 3.14 5.99 -2.32
CA CYS A 64 2.40 6.07 -3.58
C CYS A 64 2.24 4.69 -4.24
N ALA A 65 3.32 3.91 -4.33
CA ALA A 65 3.28 2.56 -4.90
C ALA A 65 2.34 1.61 -4.11
N GLN A 66 2.26 1.75 -2.79
CA GLN A 66 1.32 0.97 -1.98
C GLN A 66 -0.14 1.41 -2.24
N ALA A 67 -0.38 2.71 -2.34
CA ALA A 67 -1.71 3.26 -2.61
C ALA A 67 -2.20 2.92 -4.03
N GLU A 68 -1.30 2.96 -5.02
CA GLU A 68 -1.56 2.50 -6.39
C GLU A 68 -1.99 1.03 -6.39
N GLN A 69 -1.27 0.15 -5.70
CA GLN A 69 -1.61 -1.28 -5.66
C GLN A 69 -3.01 -1.52 -5.09
N TRP A 70 -3.37 -0.83 -4.00
CA TRP A 70 -4.71 -0.94 -3.44
C TRP A 70 -5.78 -0.35 -4.35
N SER A 71 -5.48 0.76 -5.04
CA SER A 71 -6.36 1.34 -6.05
C SER A 71 -6.61 0.37 -7.22
N ALA A 72 -5.55 -0.21 -7.77
CA ALA A 72 -5.59 -1.17 -8.87
C ALA A 72 -6.36 -2.45 -8.49
N LEU A 73 -6.20 -2.94 -7.25
CA LEU A 73 -6.93 -4.10 -6.74
C LEU A 73 -8.35 -3.80 -6.25
N LYS A 74 -8.75 -2.51 -6.23
CA LYS A 74 -10.00 -1.98 -5.65
C LYS A 74 -10.20 -2.42 -4.19
N VAL A 75 -9.12 -2.42 -3.43
CA VAL A 75 -9.10 -2.81 -2.01
C VAL A 75 -9.18 -1.54 -1.15
N ASN A 76 -10.13 -1.52 -0.21
CA ASN A 76 -10.20 -0.43 0.77
C ASN A 76 -9.60 -0.88 2.12
N PRO A 77 -8.36 -0.45 2.46
CA PRO A 77 -7.72 -0.80 3.72
C PRO A 77 -8.44 -0.21 4.95
N ALA A 78 -9.25 0.85 4.78
CA ALA A 78 -9.97 1.49 5.86
C ALA A 78 -11.17 0.67 6.37
N ALA A 79 -11.67 -0.26 5.56
CA ALA A 79 -12.78 -1.14 5.94
C ALA A 79 -12.32 -2.52 6.47
N GLY A 80 -11.01 -2.69 6.70
CA GLY A 80 -10.42 -3.91 7.25
C GLY A 80 -10.56 -5.11 6.31
N ALA A 81 -10.47 -6.34 6.83
CA ALA A 81 -10.69 -7.58 6.05
C ALA A 81 -12.11 -7.68 5.44
N GLY A 82 -13.02 -6.76 5.77
CA GLY A 82 -14.36 -6.62 5.17
C GLY A 82 -14.47 -5.46 4.16
N GLY A 83 -13.35 -4.83 3.81
CA GLY A 83 -13.28 -3.63 2.96
C GLY A 83 -13.18 -3.89 1.47
N PHE A 84 -13.56 -5.07 1.03
CA PHE A 84 -13.85 -5.28 -0.38
C PHE A 84 -15.08 -4.44 -0.70
N ASP A 85 -14.99 -3.54 -1.69
CA ASP A 85 -16.20 -3.16 -2.40
C ASP A 85 -16.74 -4.47 -2.92
N VAL A 86 -17.80 -4.93 -2.27
CA VAL A 86 -18.62 -6.04 -2.67
C VAL A 86 -19.23 -5.62 -4.01
N GLN A 87 -18.44 -5.67 -5.08
CA GLN A 87 -18.92 -6.09 -6.37
C GLN A 87 -19.21 -7.59 -6.23
N ILE A 88 -20.20 -7.91 -5.38
CA ILE A 88 -21.12 -9.02 -5.62
C ILE A 88 -21.88 -8.60 -6.89
N THR A 89 -21.19 -8.64 -8.03
CA THR A 89 -21.81 -9.20 -9.21
C THR A 89 -21.80 -10.72 -8.98
N SER A 90 -22.61 -11.16 -8.01
CA SER A 90 -23.26 -12.46 -8.13
C SER A 90 -24.25 -12.33 -9.28
N SER A 91 -23.72 -12.36 -10.50
CA SER A 91 -24.47 -12.98 -11.58
C SER A 91 -24.24 -14.47 -11.40
N SER A 92 -25.13 -15.10 -10.64
CA SER A 92 -25.24 -16.55 -10.51
C SER A 92 -25.40 -17.17 -11.88
N ILE A 93 -24.30 -17.60 -12.51
CA ILE A 93 -24.31 -18.52 -13.65
C ILE A 93 -23.11 -19.47 -13.46
N ASP A 94 -23.40 -20.73 -13.14
CA ASP A 94 -22.50 -21.90 -13.22
C ASP A 94 -21.31 -22.04 -12.22
N GLY A 95 -21.61 -21.82 -10.94
CA GLY A 95 -21.53 -22.82 -9.85
C GLY A 95 -20.26 -23.62 -9.48
N SER A 96 -19.27 -23.89 -10.33
CA SER A 96 -18.21 -24.85 -9.95
C SER A 96 -16.77 -24.42 -10.22
N SER A 97 -16.51 -23.57 -11.23
CA SER A 97 -15.15 -23.05 -11.47
C SER A 97 -14.91 -21.62 -10.96
N LEU A 98 -15.98 -20.86 -10.66
CA LEU A 98 -15.84 -19.48 -10.15
C LEU A 98 -15.48 -19.43 -8.65
N SER A 99 -15.91 -20.40 -7.84
CA SER A 99 -15.66 -20.38 -6.39
C SER A 99 -14.17 -20.52 -6.03
N THR A 100 -13.39 -21.31 -6.78
CA THR A 100 -11.94 -21.41 -6.54
C THR A 100 -11.24 -20.12 -6.93
N THR A 101 -11.56 -19.54 -8.10
CA THR A 101 -10.94 -18.30 -8.58
C THR A 101 -11.30 -17.11 -7.69
N ALA A 102 -12.55 -16.98 -7.26
CA ALA A 102 -12.97 -15.92 -6.32
C ALA A 102 -12.26 -16.06 -4.97
N ALA A 103 -12.21 -17.28 -4.39
CA ALA A 103 -11.50 -17.53 -3.14
C ALA A 103 -9.99 -17.22 -3.24
N THR A 104 -9.35 -17.52 -4.37
CA THR A 104 -7.94 -17.16 -4.60
C THR A 104 -7.73 -15.66 -4.75
N VAL A 105 -8.68 -14.92 -5.33
CA VAL A 105 -8.62 -13.46 -5.44
C VAL A 105 -8.83 -12.79 -4.08
N ASP A 106 -9.76 -13.27 -3.26
CA ASP A 106 -9.96 -12.78 -1.89
C ASP A 106 -8.74 -13.05 -1.00
N ALA A 107 -8.13 -14.25 -1.12
CA ALA A 107 -6.87 -14.56 -0.42
C ALA A 107 -5.73 -13.63 -0.86
N ALA A 108 -5.55 -13.42 -2.17
CA ALA A 108 -4.52 -12.51 -2.69
C ALA A 108 -4.72 -11.06 -2.22
N ARG A 109 -5.97 -10.60 -2.09
CA ARG A 109 -6.27 -9.27 -1.57
C ARG A 109 -6.10 -9.17 -0.05
N ALA A 110 -6.43 -10.21 0.70
CA ALA A 110 -6.17 -10.28 2.14
C ALA A 110 -4.66 -10.25 2.43
N GLU A 111 -3.85 -10.98 1.65
CA GLU A 111 -2.39 -10.92 1.70
C GLU A 111 -1.87 -9.52 1.32
N ALA A 112 -2.47 -8.86 0.32
CA ALA A 112 -2.12 -7.49 -0.06
C ALA A 112 -2.52 -6.43 0.99
N LEU A 113 -3.43 -6.77 1.91
CA LEU A 113 -3.74 -5.94 3.08
C LEU A 113 -2.73 -6.16 4.21
N ASP A 114 -2.13 -7.35 4.30
CA ASP A 114 -1.16 -7.68 5.36
C ASP A 114 0.28 -7.33 4.98
N GLY A 115 0.65 -7.47 3.71
CA GLY A 115 1.98 -7.18 3.19
C GLY A 115 2.14 -5.79 2.57
N LEU A 116 3.40 -5.34 2.50
CA LEU A 116 3.80 -4.21 1.65
C LEU A 116 3.98 -4.70 0.20
N CYS A 117 3.57 -3.88 -0.78
CA CYS A 117 3.66 -4.26 -2.19
C CYS A 117 5.13 -4.40 -2.61
N GLU A 118 5.37 -5.18 -3.66
CA GLU A 118 6.74 -5.50 -4.10
C GLU A 118 7.54 -4.27 -4.50
N LEU A 119 6.88 -3.32 -5.18
CA LEU A 119 7.49 -2.07 -5.60
C LEU A 119 7.88 -1.20 -4.41
N SER A 120 6.98 -1.02 -3.42
CA SER A 120 7.28 -0.29 -2.19
C SER A 120 8.47 -0.88 -1.46
N VAL A 121 8.54 -2.21 -1.32
CA VAL A 121 9.71 -2.87 -0.67
C VAL A 121 10.99 -2.64 -1.46
N SER A 122 10.93 -2.69 -2.79
CA SER A 122 12.11 -2.47 -3.64
C SER A 122 12.62 -1.03 -3.52
N ILE A 123 11.72 -0.04 -3.51
CA ILE A 123 12.06 1.37 -3.30
C ILE A 123 12.73 1.56 -1.94
N LEU A 124 12.13 1.04 -0.87
CA LEU A 124 12.67 1.15 0.49
C LEU A 124 14.06 0.51 0.59
N ARG A 125 14.26 -0.68 0.02
CA ARG A 125 15.55 -1.37 0.02
C ARG A 125 16.63 -0.64 -0.77
N ASN A 126 16.28 -0.02 -1.89
CA ASN A 126 17.22 0.81 -2.65
C ASN A 126 17.69 2.02 -1.84
N ALA A 127 16.86 2.55 -0.94
CA ALA A 127 17.21 3.59 0.01
C ALA A 127 17.89 3.07 1.29
N GLY A 128 18.20 1.78 1.38
CA GLY A 128 18.79 1.14 2.56
C GLY A 128 17.82 0.87 3.71
N LEU A 129 16.52 1.12 3.53
CA LEU A 129 15.45 0.82 4.47
C LEU A 129 14.90 -0.59 4.27
N ALA A 130 13.99 -1.01 5.17
CA ALA A 130 13.26 -2.28 5.10
C ALA A 130 14.17 -3.53 5.03
N SER A 131 15.41 -3.42 5.50
CA SER A 131 16.41 -4.50 5.43
C SER A 131 16.06 -5.69 6.32
N SER A 132 15.23 -5.48 7.35
CA SER A 132 14.78 -6.52 8.29
C SER A 132 13.48 -7.24 7.87
N LEU A 133 12.80 -6.79 6.80
CA LEU A 133 11.59 -7.47 6.32
C LEU A 133 11.95 -8.82 5.69
N VAL A 134 11.80 -9.89 6.47
CA VAL A 134 11.81 -11.28 6.00
C VAL A 134 10.50 -11.53 5.27
N ARG A 135 10.55 -11.75 3.95
CA ARG A 135 9.40 -12.31 3.24
C ARG A 135 9.28 -13.77 3.65
N SER A 136 8.14 -14.13 4.24
CA SER A 136 7.75 -15.53 4.34
C SER A 136 7.36 -15.97 2.93
N SER A 137 8.20 -16.80 2.31
CA SER A 137 7.98 -17.39 0.98
C SER A 137 6.93 -18.47 1.01
#